data_AF-D9VQY0-F1
#
_entry.id   AF-D9VQY0-F1
#
_cell.length_a   1.000
_cell.length_b   1.000
_cell.length_c   1.000
_cell.angle_alpha   90.00
_cell.angle_beta   90.00
_cell.angle_gamma   90.00
#
_symmetry.space_group_name_H-M   'P 1'
#
loop_
_entity.id
_entity.type
_entity.pdbx_description
1 polymer ?
#
loop_
_entity_poly.entity_id
_entity_poly.type
_entity_poly.pdbx_seq_one_letter_code
_entity_poly.pdbx_strand_id
1 'polypeptide(L)' 'EPWDPPTRPFDRARPALLAAGQGPFRPDRNRLTARSRQLRLGREGLWYAYESRPDADDWWPTGSPSPDPVTALLR' A
#
# COMPACT_ATOMS: atom_id res chain seq x y z
N GLU A 1 13.26 0.33 -7.52
CA GLU A 1 12.70 -0.55 -8.56
C GLU A 1 11.59 -1.44 -7.97
N PRO A 2 10.47 -1.66 -8.66
CA PRO A 2 9.44 -2.61 -8.24
C PRO A 2 9.92 -4.07 -8.35
N TRP A 3 9.52 -4.93 -7.42
CA TRP A 3 9.91 -6.35 -7.38
C TRP A 3 8.72 -7.25 -7.07
N ASP A 4 8.82 -8.55 -7.35
CA ASP A 4 7.74 -9.52 -7.10
C ASP A 4 7.92 -10.23 -5.75
N PRO A 5 7.12 -9.89 -4.72
CA PRO A 5 7.15 -10.54 -3.42
C PRO A 5 6.38 -11.88 -3.39
N PRO A 6 6.59 -12.70 -2.34
CA PRO A 6 5.65 -13.75 -2.01
C PRO A 6 4.22 -13.20 -1.89
N THR A 7 3.20 -14.00 -2.21
CA THR A 7 1.80 -13.54 -2.19
C THR A 7 1.23 -13.30 -0.79
N ARG A 8 1.73 -14.01 0.23
CA ARG A 8 1.16 -13.99 1.60
C ARG A 8 0.93 -12.59 2.19
N PRO A 9 1.83 -11.60 2.09
CA PRO A 9 1.58 -10.25 2.58
C PRO A 9 0.35 -9.60 1.94
N PHE A 10 0.09 -9.85 0.66
CA PHE A 10 -1.03 -9.28 -0.10
C PHE A 10 -2.36 -9.95 0.25
N ASP A 11 -2.32 -11.27 0.46
CA ASP A 11 -3.48 -12.06 0.88
C ASP A 11 -4.00 -11.63 2.25
N ARG A 12 -3.11 -11.15 3.14
CA ARG A 12 -3.48 -10.55 4.44
C ARG A 12 -3.88 -9.08 4.31
N ALA A 13 -3.14 -8.30 3.53
CA ALA A 13 -3.32 -6.86 3.44
C ALA A 13 -4.65 -6.45 2.79
N ARG A 14 -5.00 -7.06 1.66
CA ARG A 14 -6.17 -6.63 0.87
C ARG A 14 -7.51 -6.78 1.63
N PRO A 15 -7.79 -7.92 2.30
CA PRO A 15 -8.99 -8.03 3.12
C PRO A 15 -9.00 -7.05 4.30
N ALA A 16 -7.86 -6.81 4.95
CA ALA A 16 -7.76 -5.87 6.07
C ALA A 16 -8.08 -4.42 5.64
N LEU A 17 -7.52 -3.97 4.51
CA LEU A 17 -7.79 -2.65 3.93
C LEU A 17 -9.27 -2.48 3.54
N LEU A 18 -9.87 -3.53 2.98
CA LEU A 18 -11.29 -3.53 2.63
C LEU A 18 -12.18 -3.43 3.88
N ALA A 19 -11.88 -4.23 4.91
CA ALA A 19 -12.61 -4.22 6.18
C ALA A 19 -12.49 -2.89 6.92
N ALA A 20 -11.34 -2.21 6.82
CA ALA A 20 -11.10 -0.89 7.39
C ALA A 20 -11.68 0.27 6.55
N GLY A 21 -12.43 -0.02 5.47
CA GLY A 21 -13.07 1.00 4.63
C GLY A 21 -12.10 1.83 3.78
N GLN A 22 -10.84 1.40 3.64
CA GLN A 22 -9.80 2.15 2.90
C GLN A 22 -9.92 2.01 1.37
N GLY A 23 -10.74 1.07 0.91
CA GLY A 23 -11.07 0.87 -0.50
C GLY A 23 -10.46 -0.39 -1.12
N PRO A 24 -10.86 -0.72 -2.36
CA PRO A 24 -10.42 -1.93 -3.04
C PRO A 24 -9.03 -1.74 -3.67
N PHE A 25 -7.98 -2.04 -2.91
CA PHE A 25 -6.61 -2.01 -3.43
C PHE A 25 -6.34 -3.13 -4.45
N ARG A 26 -5.69 -2.75 -5.55
CA ARG A 26 -5.25 -3.66 -6.62
C ARG A 26 -3.73 -3.92 -6.49
N PRO A 27 -3.30 -5.19 -6.53
CA PRO A 27 -1.89 -5.52 -6.50
C PRO A 27 -1.23 -5.30 -7.86
N ASP A 28 -0.01 -4.79 -7.83
CA ASP A 28 0.95 -4.79 -8.94
C ASP A 28 2.35 -4.90 -8.34
N ARG A 29 3.03 -6.04 -8.57
CA ARG A 29 4.34 -6.35 -7.95
C ARG A 29 4.31 -6.09 -6.44
N ASN A 30 5.26 -5.31 -5.91
CA ASN A 30 5.32 -4.91 -4.51
C ASN A 30 4.40 -3.73 -4.14
N ARG A 31 3.34 -3.47 -4.91
CA ARG A 31 2.47 -2.29 -4.73
C ARG A 31 1.01 -2.70 -4.59
N LEU A 32 0.29 -1.97 -3.75
CA LEU A 32 -1.17 -1.98 -3.65
C LEU A 32 -1.65 -0.57 -3.99
N THR A 33 -2.47 -0.40 -5.01
CA THR A 33 -2.96 0.94 -5.44
C THR A 33 -4.48 1.03 -5.36
N ALA A 34 -5.01 2.15 -4.85
CA ALA A 34 -6.43 2.50 -4.85
C ALA A 34 -6.61 4.02 -4.99
N ARG A 35 -7.25 4.48 -6.08
CA ARG A 35 -7.42 5.91 -6.38
C ARG A 35 -6.08 6.66 -6.25
N SER A 36 -6.02 7.68 -5.40
CA SER A 36 -4.85 8.50 -5.10
C SER A 36 -4.00 7.98 -3.93
N ARG A 37 -4.11 6.71 -3.57
CA ARG A 37 -3.33 6.07 -2.49
C ARG A 37 -2.60 4.84 -3.00
N GLN A 38 -1.39 4.64 -2.49
CA GLN A 38 -0.58 3.46 -2.81
C GLN A 38 0.20 3.01 -1.56
N LEU A 39 0.19 1.71 -1.30
CA LEU A 39 1.12 1.08 -0.35
C LEU A 39 2.21 0.37 -1.14
N ARG A 40 3.46 0.50 -0.71
CA ARG A 40 4.62 -0.21 -1.29
C ARG A 40 5.24 -1.11 -0.23
N LEU A 41 5.40 -2.38 -0.55
CA LEU A 41 6.05 -3.35 0.33
C LEU A 41 7.58 -3.26 0.17
N GLY A 42 8.25 -2.94 1.26
CA GLY A 42 9.70 -3.02 1.40
C GLY A 42 10.18 -4.47 1.54
N ARG A 43 11.48 -4.69 1.31
CA ARG A 43 12.10 -6.03 1.45
C ARG A 43 12.17 -6.49 2.92
N GLU A 44 12.13 -5.53 3.82
CA GLU A 44 12.06 -5.66 5.27
C GLU A 44 10.66 -6.01 5.80
N GLY A 45 9.66 -6.11 4.91
CA GLY A 45 8.29 -6.47 5.29
C GLY A 45 7.45 -5.31 5.83
N LEU A 46 7.90 -4.07 5.67
CA LEU A 46 7.14 -2.87 6.02
C LEU A 46 6.37 -2.33 4.82
N TRP A 47 5.17 -1.83 5.08
CA TRP A 47 4.36 -1.07 4.13
C TRP A 47 4.65 0.41 4.26
N TYR A 48 4.94 1.03 3.13
CA TYR A 48 5.14 2.48 2.98
C TYR A 48 3.93 3.06 2.27
N ALA A 49 3.24 4.01 2.90
CA ALA A 49 2.14 4.71 2.27
C ALA A 49 2.62 5.88 1.42
N TYR A 50 1.91 6.08 0.32
CA TYR A 50 2.08 7.17 -0.60
C TYR A 50 0.72 7.71 -1.01
N GLU A 51 0.68 9.01 -1.28
CA GLU A 51 -0.45 9.67 -1.90
C GLU A 51 -0.04 10.35 -3.20
N SER A 52 -1.00 10.49 -4.11
CA SER A 52 -0.87 11.27 -5.33
C SER A 52 -1.98 12.32 -5.41
N ARG A 53 -1.82 13.28 -6.33
CA ARG A 53 -2.97 14.06 -6.77
C ARG A 53 -3.86 13.18 -7.66
N PRO A 54 -5.17 13.45 -7.73
CA PRO A 54 -6.02 12.81 -8.73
C PRO A 54 -5.40 12.95 -10.12
N ASP A 55 -5.33 11.84 -10.86
CA ASP A 55 -4.79 11.76 -12.22
C ASP A 55 -3.32 12.20 -12.38
N ALA A 56 -2.55 12.17 -11.30
CA ALA A 56 -1.11 12.44 -11.32
C ALA A 56 -0.28 11.17 -11.07
N ASP A 57 0.85 11.08 -11.79
CA ASP A 57 1.84 10.00 -11.62
C ASP A 57 2.84 10.27 -10.48
N ASP A 58 2.82 11.47 -9.90
CA ASP A 58 3.66 11.83 -8.78
C ASP A 58 3.12 11.26 -7.46
N TRP A 59 4.00 10.59 -6.71
CA TRP A 59 3.68 9.95 -5.43
C TRP A 59 4.58 10.50 -4.33
N TRP A 60 3.98 11.00 -3.26
CA TRP A 60 4.69 11.48 -2.07
C TRP A 60 4.48 10.52 -0.90
N PRO A 61 5.54 10.20 -0.12
CA PRO A 61 5.40 9.34 1.05
C PRO A 61 4.52 10.01 2.11
N THR A 62 3.74 9.21 2.80
CA THR A 62 2.83 9.66 3.86
C THR A 62 2.89 8.71 5.05
N GLY A 63 2.65 9.24 6.24
CA GLY A 63 2.59 8.43 7.46
C GLY A 63 3.92 7.75 7.81
N SER A 64 3.85 6.85 8.78
CA SER A 64 5.00 6.03 9.20
C SER A 64 4.94 4.63 8.59
N PRO A 65 6.07 4.04 8.15
CA PRO A 65 6.10 2.67 7.68
C PRO A 65 5.64 1.70 8.77
N SER A 66 4.87 0.68 8.42
CA SER A 66 4.32 -0.29 9.37
C SER A 66 4.21 -1.69 8.77
N PRO A 67 4.40 -2.76 9.56
CA PRO A 67 4.06 -4.12 9.11
C PRO A 67 2.54 -4.30 8.88
N ASP A 68 1.72 -3.48 9.54
CA ASP A 68 0.27 -3.42 9.31
C ASP A 68 -0.05 -2.39 8.20
N PRO A 69 -0.60 -2.81 7.05
CA PRO A 69 -0.95 -1.92 5.96
C PRO A 69 -2.03 -0.89 6.31
N VAL A 70 -2.91 -1.18 7.30
CA VAL A 70 -3.92 -0.22 7.75
C VAL A 70 -3.26 0.89 8.56
N THR A 71 -2.37 0.53 9.50
CA THR A 71 -1.58 1.51 10.25
C THR A 71 -0.71 2.37 9.34
N ALA A 72 -0.11 1.80 8.29
CA ALA A 72 0.72 2.55 7.35
C ALA A 72 -0.03 3.70 6.66
N LEU A 73 -1.37 3.61 6.52
CA LEU A 73 -2.19 4.67 5.94
C LEU A 73 -2.58 5.78 6.94
N LEU A 74 -2.28 5.60 8.23
CA LEU A 74 -2.48 6.65 9.22
C LEU A 74 -1.40 7.73 9.04
N ARG A 75 -1.84 8.99 9.03
CA ARG A 75 -0.94 10.14 9.01
C ARG A 75 -0.45 10.49 10.40
#